data_AF-A0A5C6Z9N9-F1
#
_entry.id   AF-A0A5C6Z9N9-F1
#
_cell.length_a   1.000
_cell.length_b   1.000
_cell.length_c   1.000
_cell.angle_alpha   90.00
_cell.angle_beta   90.00
_cell.angle_gamma   90.00
#
_symmetry.space_group_name_H-M   'P 1'
#
loop_
_entity.id
_entity.type
_entity.pdbx_description
1 polymer ?
#
loop_
_entity_poly.entity_id
_entity_poly.type
_entity_poly.pdbx_seq_one_letter_code
_entity_poly.pdbx_strand_id
1 'polypeptide(L)' 'MSTTNRQILLASRPTGEPGTDNFKLVSTPVPTVADGQVLVRNHYLSLDPYMRGRMNEGKSYATPQPLGEVMIGGTVG' A
#
# COMPACT_ATOMS: atom_id res chain seq x y z
N MET A 1 19.60 -2.91 -12.83
CA MET A 1 18.19 -2.84 -12.36
C MET A 1 18.19 -2.29 -10.94
N SER A 2 17.16 -1.55 -10.52
CA SER A 2 17.06 -1.08 -9.12
C SER A 2 16.95 -2.28 -8.18
N THR A 3 17.75 -2.33 -7.12
CA THR A 3 17.71 -3.37 -6.08
C THR A 3 16.81 -3.00 -4.91
N THR A 4 16.18 -1.82 -4.96
CA THR A 4 15.32 -1.28 -3.91
C THR A 4 13.87 -1.21 -4.38
N ASN A 5 12.97 -1.72 -3.54
CA ASN A 5 11.52 -1.58 -3.62
C ASN A 5 11.05 -0.44 -2.69
N ARG A 6 10.41 0.58 -3.26
CA ARG A 6 9.84 1.69 -2.48
C ARG A 6 8.39 1.37 -2.15
N GLN A 7 8.02 1.52 -0.89
CA GLN A 7 6.69 1.18 -0.39
C GLN A 7 6.09 2.36 0.37
N ILE A 8 4.78 2.55 0.20
CA ILE A 8 3.99 3.50 0.99
C ILE A 8 3.22 2.70 2.03
N LEU A 9 3.60 2.82 3.30
CA LEU A 9 2.93 2.15 4.41
C LEU A 9 1.84 3.06 4.99
N LEU A 10 0.76 2.46 5.50
CA LEU A 10 -0.19 3.17 6.35
C LEU A 10 0.38 3.30 7.76
N ALA A 11 0.85 4.49 8.14
CA ALA A 11 1.50 4.74 9.42
C ALA A 11 0.51 5.04 10.56
N SER A 12 -0.61 5.68 10.24
CA SER A 12 -1.65 6.03 11.23
C SER A 12 -3.03 6.15 10.59
N ARG A 13 -4.07 6.16 11.41
CA ARG A 13 -5.46 6.33 10.96
C ARG A 13 -5.75 7.83 10.75
N PRO A 14 -6.26 8.24 9.57
CA PRO A 14 -6.61 9.63 9.33
C PRO A 14 -7.82 10.04 10.18
N THR A 15 -7.74 11.20 10.82
CA THR A 15 -8.89 11.88 11.42
C THR A 15 -9.40 12.92 10.43
N GLY A 16 -10.54 12.66 9.78
CA GLY A 16 -11.02 13.51 8.68
C GLY A 16 -10.33 13.17 7.35
N GLU A 17 -9.77 14.18 6.68
CA GLU A 17 -9.03 14.02 5.43
C GLU A 17 -7.65 13.39 5.67
N PRO A 18 -7.19 12.48 4.79
CA PRO A 18 -5.83 11.94 4.89
C PRO A 18 -4.74 13.00 4.70
N GLY A 19 -3.80 13.05 5.63
CA GLY A 19 -2.57 13.82 5.52
C GLY A 19 -1.37 12.96 5.14
N THR A 20 -0.26 13.61 4.77
CA THR A 20 0.99 12.91 4.44
C THR A 20 1.59 12.18 5.65
N ASP A 21 1.29 12.64 6.86
CA ASP A 21 1.67 12.05 8.15
C ASP A 21 0.98 10.69 8.41
N ASN A 22 -0.13 10.39 7.72
CA ASN A 22 -0.75 9.08 7.77
C ASN A 22 0.02 8.01 7.01
N PHE A 23 1.03 8.40 6.23
CA PHE A 23 1.79 7.49 5.39
C PHE A 23 3.28 7.53 5.70
N LYS A 24 3.97 6.43 5.41
CA LYS A 24 5.43 6.35 5.52
C LYS A 24 6.01 5.77 4.24
N LEU A 25 6.90 6.52 3.60
CA LEU A 25 7.75 6.01 2.52
C LEU A 25 8.90 5.20 3.14
N VAL A 26 8.99 3.93 2.78
CA VAL A 26 10.11 3.06 3.15
C VAL A 26 10.78 2.48 1.91
N SER A 27 12.04 2.09 2.07
CA SER A 27 12.82 1.39 1.06
C SER A 27 13.21 0.03 1.60
N THR A 28 12.86 -1.02 0.86
CA THR A 28 13.18 -2.42 1.18
C THR A 28 13.94 -3.06 0.03
N PRO A 29 14.67 -4.16 0.25
CA PRO A 29 15.24 -4.93 -0.86
C PRO A 29 14.14 -5.44 -1.78
N VAL A 30 14.40 -5.50 -3.09
CA VAL A 30 13.52 -6.22 -4.03
C VAL A 30 13.44 -7.69 -3.60
N PRO A 31 12.25 -8.26 -3.39
CA PRO A 31 12.12 -9.62 -2.90
C PRO A 31 12.51 -10.64 -3.97
N THR A 32 13.00 -11.79 -3.52
CA THR A 32 13.17 -12.98 -4.36
C THR A 32 11.83 -13.68 -4.53
N VAL A 33 11.51 -14.12 -5.74
CA VAL A 33 10.30 -14.89 -6.03
C VAL A 33 10.52 -16.37 -5.75
N ALA A 34 9.51 -17.03 -5.18
CA ALA A 34 9.45 -18.48 -5.09
C ALA A 34 8.85 -19.11 -6.36
N ASP A 35 8.89 -20.44 -6.45
CA ASP A 35 8.23 -21.16 -7.54
C ASP A 35 6.73 -20.84 -7.59
N GLY A 36 6.20 -20.65 -8.80
CA GLY A 36 4.81 -20.21 -9.02
C GLY A 36 4.52 -18.73 -8.74
N GLN A 37 5.50 -17.91 -8.39
CA GLN A 37 5.34 -16.46 -8.20
C GLN A 37 5.91 -15.67 -9.37
N VAL A 38 5.43 -14.43 -9.53
CA VAL A 38 5.98 -13.44 -10.47
C VAL A 38 6.38 -12.18 -9.75
N LEU A 39 7.45 -11.53 -10.23
CA LEU A 39 7.87 -10.22 -9.76
C LEU A 39 7.41 -9.15 -10.76
N VAL A 40 6.54 -8.25 -10.32
CA VAL A 40 6.00 -7.18 -11.15
C VAL A 40 6.64 -5.85 -10.77
N ARG A 41 7.10 -5.09 -11.76
CA ARG A 41 7.54 -3.70 -11.57
C ARG A 41 6.37 -2.77 -11.87
N ASN A 42 5.66 -2.35 -10.83
CA ASN A 42 4.51 -1.45 -11.00
C ASN A 42 4.92 -0.12 -11.67
N HIS A 43 4.26 0.19 -12.79
CA HIS A 43 4.39 1.43 -13.55
C HIS A 43 3.26 2.41 -13.26
N TYR A 44 2.06 1.89 -12.96
CA TYR A 44 0.88 2.67 -12.63
C TYR A 44 0.21 2.12 -11.37
N LEU A 45 -0.41 3.02 -10.60
CA LEU A 45 -1.21 2.72 -9.41
C LEU A 45 -2.55 3.45 -9.56
N SER A 46 -3.66 2.72 -9.44
CA SER A 46 -4.99 3.31 -9.32
C SER A 46 -5.16 3.93 -7.94
N LEU A 47 -5.70 5.14 -7.89
CA LEU A 47 -6.07 5.83 -6.66
C LEU A 47 -7.58 5.95 -6.63
N ASP A 48 -8.22 5.10 -5.84
CA ASP A 48 -9.67 4.91 -5.84
C ASP A 48 -10.30 5.35 -4.52
N PRO A 49 -11.52 5.93 -4.52
CA PRO A 49 -12.18 6.37 -3.29
C PRO A 49 -12.35 5.28 -2.22
N TYR A 50 -12.44 3.99 -2.60
CA TYR A 50 -12.59 2.89 -1.64
C TYR A 50 -11.40 2.76 -0.68
N MET A 51 -10.21 3.23 -1.09
CA MET A 51 -9.00 3.19 -0.26
C MET A 51 -9.22 3.95 1.05
N ARG A 52 -9.94 5.08 1.00
CA ARG A 52 -10.29 5.87 2.19
C ARG A 52 -11.06 5.04 3.21
N GLY A 53 -12.00 4.22 2.76
CA GLY A 53 -12.78 3.33 3.63
C GLY A 53 -11.90 2.27 4.30
N ARG A 54 -10.92 1.72 3.56
CA ARG A 54 -9.96 0.75 4.11
C ARG A 54 -8.98 1.35 5.12
N MET A 55 -8.72 2.66 5.07
CA MET A 55 -7.82 3.31 6.04
C MET A 55 -8.42 3.43 7.44
N ASN A 56 -9.73 3.23 7.65
CA ASN A 56 -10.38 3.35 8.96
C ASN A 56 -10.60 2.00 9.65
N GLU A 57 -10.56 1.99 10.97
CA GLU A 57 -11.08 0.90 11.81
C GLU A 57 -12.56 1.17 12.13
N GLY A 58 -13.43 0.77 11.21
CA GLY A 58 -14.88 0.88 11.39
C GLY A 58 -15.60 -0.27 10.70
N LYS A 59 -16.90 -0.44 10.99
CA LYS A 59 -17.74 -1.38 10.23
C LYS A 59 -17.72 -0.97 8.76
N SER A 60 -17.05 -1.79 7.97
CA SER A 60 -16.96 -1.67 6.52
C SER A 60 -17.18 -3.04 5.91
N TYR A 61 -17.68 -3.08 4.68
CA TYR A 61 -17.79 -4.30 3.89
C TYR A 61 -16.41 -4.85 3.46
N ALA A 62 -15.36 -4.05 3.62
CA ALA A 62 -14.00 -4.39 3.26
C ALA A 62 -13.09 -4.41 4.49
N THR A 63 -12.20 -5.40 4.55
CA THR A 63 -11.17 -5.50 5.59
C THR A 63 -10.32 -4.21 5.63
N PRO A 64 -10.16 -3.59 6.81
CA PRO A 64 -9.28 -2.45 6.98
C PRO A 64 -7.83 -2.79 6.61
N GLN A 65 -7.15 -1.83 6.00
CA GLN A 65 -5.72 -1.88 5.78
C GLN A 65 -5.01 -1.91 7.15
N PRO A 66 -4.13 -2.87 7.44
CA PRO A 66 -3.38 -2.87 8.69
C PRO A 66 -2.42 -1.68 8.77
N LEU A 67 -2.19 -1.18 9.99
CA LEU A 67 -1.13 -0.20 10.23
C LEU A 67 0.23 -0.86 10.06
N GLY A 68 1.20 -0.12 9.53
CA GLY A 68 2.55 -0.60 9.24
C GLY A 68 2.68 -1.39 7.93
N GLU A 69 1.58 -1.68 7.23
CA GLU A 69 1.57 -2.45 6.00
C GLU A 69 1.48 -1.59 4.74
N VAL A 70 1.92 -2.14 3.60
CA VAL A 70 1.88 -1.48 2.28
C VAL A 70 0.44 -1.20 1.88
N MET A 71 0.16 0.05 1.47
CA MET A 71 -1.16 0.44 0.97
C MET A 71 -1.58 -0.42 -0.23
N ILE A 72 -2.75 -1.05 -0.12
CA ILE A 72 -3.36 -1.79 -1.22
C ILE A 72 -3.80 -0.85 -2.35
N GLY A 73 -3.66 -1.31 -3.60
CA GLY A 73 -4.23 -0.64 -4.77
C GLY A 73 -4.08 -1.48 -6.03
N GLY A 74 -4.90 -1.20 -7.04
CA GLY A 74 -4.76 -1.82 -8.35
C GLY A 74 -3.55 -1.27 -9.09
N THR A 75 -2.73 -2.12 -9.69
CA THR A 75 -1.49 -1.72 -10.37
C THR A 75 -1.38 -2.31 -11.77
N VAL A 76 -0.64 -1.63 -12.65
CA VAL A 76 -0.20 -2.15 -13.94
C VAL A 76 1.32 -2.07 -13.98
N GLY A 77 1.98 -3.15 -14.38
CA GLY A 77 3.43 -3.29 -14.39
C GLY A 77 3.92 -4.27 -15.44
#